data_AF-A0A8T7IBV2-F1
#
_entry.id   AF-A0A8T7IBV2-F1
#
_cell.length_a   1.000
_cell.length_b   1.000
_cell.length_c   1.000
_cell.angle_alpha   90.00
_cell.angle_beta   90.00
_cell.angle_gamma   90.00
#
_symmetry.space_group_name_H-M   'P 1'
#
loop_
_entity.id
_entity.type
_entity.pdbx_description
1 polymer ?
#
loop_
_entity_poly.entity_id
_entity_poly.type
_entity_poly.pdbx_seq_one_letter_code
_entity_poly.pdbx_strand_id
1 'polypeptide(L)'
;MKLEEATKIYDYLSVQPSEGKPASAIASELKLSEHDVTKIVTKLTSSFVQTNGGANYAVNQSDGANRDSLISEFKQKTKSNKHLFLFWFIFVMCVSLTTIFASK
;
A
#
# COMPACT_ATOMS: atom_id res chain seq x y z
N MET A 1 -1.59 -8.30 -5.53
CA MET A 1 -1.22 -8.16 -4.10
C MET A 1 -2.49 -8.29 -3.28
N LYS A 2 -2.53 -9.10 -2.22
CA LYS A 2 -3.79 -9.43 -1.51
C LYS A 2 -4.02 -8.44 -0.36
N LEU A 3 -5.02 -7.57 -0.49
CA LEU A 3 -5.48 -6.61 0.54
C LEU A 3 -5.82 -7.31 1.87
N GLU A 4 -6.30 -8.55 1.77
CA GLU A 4 -6.72 -9.35 2.91
C GLU A 4 -5.59 -9.62 3.91
N GLU A 5 -4.39 -9.94 3.43
CA GLU A 5 -3.23 -10.22 4.29
C GLU A 5 -2.74 -8.96 5.01
N ALA A 6 -2.73 -7.82 4.30
CA ALA A 6 -2.41 -6.52 4.88
C ALA A 6 -3.39 -6.09 5.96
N THR A 7 -4.68 -6.35 5.75
CA THR A 7 -5.73 -6.06 6.74
C THR A 7 -5.59 -6.95 7.97
N LYS A 8 -5.31 -8.25 7.79
CA LYS A 8 -5.07 -9.18 8.91
C LYS A 8 -3.85 -8.78 9.76
N ILE A 9 -2.76 -8.36 9.12
CA ILE A 9 -1.57 -7.87 9.83
C ILE A 9 -1.89 -6.60 10.62
N TYR A 10 -2.61 -5.66 10.01
CA TYR A 10 -3.04 -4.43 10.67
C TYR A 10 -3.95 -4.72 11.87
N ASP A 11 -4.96 -5.57 11.70
CA ASP A 11 -5.89 -5.95 12.76
C ASP A 11 -5.15 -6.62 13.93
N TYR A 12 -4.22 -7.53 13.65
CA TYR A 12 -3.40 -8.17 14.68
C TYR A 12 -2.54 -7.19 15.48
N LEU A 13 -1.90 -6.22 14.80
CA LEU A 13 -1.10 -5.19 15.46
C LEU A 13 -1.99 -4.17 16.21
N SER A 14 -3.23 -3.97 15.76
CA SER A 14 -4.17 -3.03 16.39
C SER A 14 -4.72 -3.50 17.73
N VAL A 15 -4.61 -4.80 18.06
CA VAL A 15 -5.00 -5.34 19.36
C VAL A 15 -4.15 -4.75 20.49
N GLN A 16 -2.85 -4.53 20.23
CA GLN A 16 -1.92 -3.91 21.18
C GLN A 16 -1.01 -2.91 20.43
N PRO A 17 -1.54 -1.73 20.08
CA PRO A 17 -0.88 -0.82 19.13
C PRO A 17 0.38 -0.15 19.69
N SER A 18 0.59 -0.21 21.00
CA SER A 18 1.79 0.27 21.70
C SER A 18 2.86 -0.82 21.89
N GLU A 19 2.49 -2.11 21.79
CA GLU A 19 3.41 -3.24 21.90
C GLU A 19 3.89 -3.61 20.50
N GLY A 20 5.09 -3.15 20.12
CA GLY A 20 5.67 -3.52 18.82
C GLY A 20 5.95 -5.02 18.75
N LYS A 21 5.58 -5.66 17.64
CA LYS A 21 5.77 -7.11 17.42
C LYS A 21 6.74 -7.39 16.27
N PRO A 22 7.66 -8.36 16.41
CA PRO A 22 8.58 -8.70 15.33
C PRO A 22 7.86 -9.42 14.17
N ALA A 23 8.42 -9.34 12.97
CA ALA A 23 7.86 -10.00 11.78
C ALA A 23 7.64 -11.51 11.99
N SER A 24 8.57 -12.18 12.68
CA SER A 24 8.49 -13.60 13.01
C SER A 24 7.27 -13.96 13.87
N ALA A 25 6.91 -13.11 14.85
CA ALA A 25 5.73 -13.32 15.69
C ALA A 25 4.43 -13.15 14.88
N ILE A 26 4.37 -12.13 14.02
CA ILE A 26 3.23 -11.88 13.13
C ILE A 26 3.08 -13.03 12.12
N ALA A 27 4.19 -13.51 11.56
CA ALA A 27 4.24 -14.62 10.61
C ALA A 27 3.73 -15.92 11.24
N SER A 28 4.16 -16.22 12.46
CA SER A 28 3.72 -17.38 13.23
C SER A 28 2.22 -17.36 13.49
N GLU A 29 1.70 -16.23 13.99
CA GLU A 29 0.28 -16.08 14.32
C GLU A 29 -0.61 -16.19 13.07
N LEU A 30 -0.25 -15.47 12.01
CA LEU A 30 -1.05 -15.38 10.79
C LEU A 30 -0.80 -16.52 9.81
N LYS A 31 0.11 -17.45 10.16
CA LYS A 31 0.56 -18.55 9.29
C LYS A 31 1.02 -18.05 7.91
N LEU A 32 1.77 -16.94 7.92
CA LEU A 32 2.37 -16.32 6.74
C LEU A 32 3.89 -16.55 6.76
N SER A 33 4.55 -16.37 5.62
CA SER A 33 6.01 -16.34 5.60
C SER A 33 6.51 -15.01 6.19
N GLU A 34 7.61 -15.03 6.93
CA GLU A 34 8.23 -13.82 7.48
C GLU A 34 8.64 -12.83 6.37
N HIS A 35 9.04 -13.36 5.21
CA HIS A 35 9.32 -12.58 4.02
C HIS A 35 8.07 -11.84 3.49
N ASP A 36 6.91 -12.51 3.43
CA ASP A 36 5.67 -11.89 2.99
C ASP A 36 5.16 -10.87 3.99
N VAL A 37 5.25 -11.17 5.29
CA VAL A 37 4.95 -10.20 6.35
C VAL A 37 5.82 -8.96 6.16
N THR A 38 7.14 -9.10 6.16
CA THR A 38 8.09 -7.99 5.99
C THR A 38 7.79 -7.17 4.74
N LYS A 39 7.51 -7.83 3.62
CA LYS A 39 7.16 -7.18 2.35
C LYS A 39 5.83 -6.42 2.43
N ILE A 40 4.84 -6.94 3.16
CA ILE A 40 3.55 -6.28 3.36
C ILE A 40 3.71 -5.10 4.31
N VAL A 41 4.30 -5.25 5.50
CA VAL A 41 4.49 -4.14 6.45
C VAL A 41 5.37 -3.02 5.87
N THR A 42 6.41 -3.36 5.11
CA THR A 42 7.22 -2.35 4.39
C THR A 42 6.38 -1.57 3.38
N LYS A 43 5.39 -2.21 2.73
CA LYS A 43 4.50 -1.57 1.76
C LYS A 43 3.32 -0.84 2.38
N LEU A 44 2.93 -1.18 3.61
CA LEU A 44 1.93 -0.45 4.38
C LEU A 44 2.37 0.99 4.63
N THR A 45 3.66 1.32 4.41
CA THR A 45 4.26 2.64 4.63
C THR A 45 4.11 3.12 6.08
N SER A 46 4.98 4.06 6.48
CA SER A 46 4.98 4.62 7.83
C SER A 46 3.63 5.21 8.25
N SER A 47 2.74 5.49 7.30
CA SER A 47 1.39 6.00 7.51
C SER A 47 0.49 5.06 8.32
N PHE A 48 0.69 3.73 8.27
CA PHE A 48 -0.17 2.76 8.98
C PHE A 48 0.57 1.91 10.00
N VAL A 49 1.85 1.62 9.75
CA VAL A 49 2.68 0.79 10.63
C VAL A 49 4.03 1.47 10.81
N GLN A 50 4.47 1.59 12.06
CA GLN A 50 5.75 2.16 12.44
C GLN A 50 6.69 1.09 12.97
N THR A 51 8.00 1.30 12.80
CA THR A 51 9.03 0.41 13.35
C THR A 51 9.52 0.93 14.70
N ASN A 52 9.29 0.18 15.77
CA ASN A 52 9.77 0.49 17.12
C ASN A 52 11.06 -0.28 17.41
N GLY A 53 12.20 0.38 17.22
CA GLY A 53 13.50 -0.10 17.72
C GLY A 53 13.92 -1.50 17.27
N GLY A 54 14.39 -1.64 16.01
CA GLY A 54 15.11 -2.84 15.58
C GLY A 54 14.22 -4.02 15.16
N ALA A 55 13.37 -3.80 14.16
CA ALA A 55 12.51 -4.80 13.48
C ALA A 55 11.19 -5.21 14.18
N ASN A 56 10.74 -4.47 15.19
CA ASN A 56 9.37 -4.59 15.70
C ASN A 56 8.42 -3.61 14.99
N TYR A 57 7.25 -4.10 14.60
CA TYR A 57 6.21 -3.36 13.90
C TYR A 57 5.05 -3.06 14.86
N ALA A 58 4.56 -1.83 14.86
CA ALA A 58 3.42 -1.38 15.66
C ALA A 58 2.49 -0.54 14.78
N VAL A 59 1.19 -0.49 15.11
CA VAL A 59 0.26 0.40 14.38
C VAL A 59 0.65 1.85 14.63
N ASN A 60 0.69 2.64 13.57
CA ASN A 60 0.80 4.09 13.72
C ASN A 60 -0.55 4.61 14.22
N GLN A 61 -0.60 5.28 15.38
CA GLN A 61 -1.84 5.80 15.99
C GLN A 61 -2.20 7.22 15.55
N SER A 62 -1.67 7.69 14.42
CA SER A 62 -2.05 8.99 13.84
C SER A 62 -3.54 8.98 13.45
N ASP A 63 -4.24 10.11 13.56
CA ASP A 63 -5.68 10.25 13.22
C ASP A 63 -6.08 9.73 11.82
N GLY A 64 -5.13 9.59 10.88
CA GLY A 64 -5.35 9.05 9.53
C GLY A 64 -5.10 7.55 9.37
N ALA A 65 -4.52 6.89 10.36
CA ALA A 65 -4.06 5.51 10.32
C ALA A 65 -5.14 4.56 10.85
N ASN A 66 -6.17 4.34 10.04
CA ASN A 66 -7.34 3.53 10.40
C ASN A 66 -7.54 2.44 9.33
N ARG A 67 -8.28 1.36 9.67
CA ARG A 67 -8.57 0.27 8.73
C ARG A 67 -9.28 0.75 7.45
N ASP A 68 -10.18 1.72 7.55
CA ASP A 68 -10.84 2.34 6.39
C ASP A 68 -9.86 3.11 5.48
N SER A 69 -8.93 3.84 6.08
CA SER A 69 -7.87 4.55 5.37
C SER A 69 -6.89 3.58 4.69
N LEU A 70 -6.58 2.45 5.33
CA LEU A 70 -5.75 1.37 4.77
C LEU A 70 -6.40 0.80 3.51
N ILE A 71 -7.70 0.44 3.61
CA ILE A 71 -8.47 -0.08 2.49
C ILE A 71 -8.57 0.96 1.36
N SER A 72 -8.80 2.23 1.72
CA SER A 72 -8.86 3.34 0.78
C SER A 72 -7.54 3.55 0.06
N GLU A 73 -6.40 3.50 0.75
CA GLU A 73 -5.07 3.63 0.15
C GLU A 73 -4.79 2.47 -0.83
N PHE A 74 -5.05 1.22 -0.43
CA PHE A 74 -4.89 0.07 -1.34
C PHE A 74 -5.79 0.17 -2.57
N LYS A 75 -7.01 0.65 -2.40
CA LYS A 75 -7.96 0.88 -3.50
C LYS A 75 -7.51 2.02 -4.41
N GLN A 76 -6.98 3.10 -3.85
CA GLN A 76 -6.38 4.22 -4.61
C GLN A 76 -5.13 3.79 -5.37
N LYS A 77 -4.21 3.02 -4.77
CA LYS A 77 -3.03 2.45 -5.46
C LYS A 77 -3.43 1.60 -6.67
N THR A 78 -4.59 0.93 -6.59
CA THR A 78 -5.15 0.14 -7.69
C THR A 78 -5.88 1.01 -8.72
N LYS A 79 -6.48 2.14 -8.31
CA LYS A 79 -7.24 3.04 -9.18
C LYS A 79 -6.36 4.10 -9.89
N SER A 80 -5.24 4.47 -9.30
CA SER A 80 -4.35 5.55 -9.80
C SER A 80 -3.75 5.23 -11.18
N ASN A 81 -3.51 3.95 -11.49
CA ASN A 81 -3.01 3.54 -12.81
C ASN A 81 -4.03 3.69 -13.96
N LYS A 82 -5.34 3.79 -13.66
CA LYS A 82 -6.36 3.90 -14.73
C LYS A 82 -6.35 5.29 -15.38
N HIS A 83 -6.09 6.33 -14.59
CA HIS A 83 -6.04 7.71 -15.10
C HIS A 83 -4.73 7.99 -15.86
N LEU A 84 -3.61 7.41 -15.42
CA LEU A 84 -2.34 7.55 -16.10
C LEU A 84 -2.35 6.89 -17.49
N PHE A 85 -3.02 5.74 -17.62
CA PHE A 85 -3.18 5.05 -18.90
C PHE A 85 -4.08 5.81 -19.89
N LEU A 86 -5.17 6.41 -19.40
CA LEU A 86 -6.06 7.22 -20.24
C LEU A 86 -5.34 8.48 -20.76
N PHE A 87 -4.53 9.12 -19.92
CA PHE A 87 -3.78 10.31 -20.30
C PHE A 87 -2.71 10.01 -21.36
N TRP A 88 -2.07 8.84 -21.27
CA TRP A 88 -1.10 8.37 -22.26
C TRP A 88 -1.76 8.13 -23.63
N PHE A 89 -2.95 7.53 -23.67
CA PHE A 89 -3.70 7.30 -24.91
C PHE A 89 -4.16 8.60 -25.60
N ILE A 90 -4.67 9.57 -24.81
CA ILE A 90 -5.11 10.87 -25.35
C ILE A 90 -3.92 11.61 -25.97
N PHE A 91 -2.76 11.60 -25.31
CA PHE A 91 -1.56 12.26 -25.81
C PHE A 91 -1.09 11.67 -27.16
N VAL A 92 -1.07 10.34 -27.30
CA VAL A 92 -0.67 9.67 -28.55
C VAL A 92 -1.61 10.00 -29.73
N MET A 93 -2.92 10.07 -29.49
CA MET A 93 -3.87 10.50 -30.53
C MET A 93 -3.65 11.96 -30.97
N CYS A 94 -3.41 12.86 -30.01
CA CYS A 94 -3.20 14.28 -30.30
C CYS A 94 -1.93 14.54 -31.13
N VAL A 95 -0.82 13.85 -30.87
CA VAL A 95 0.43 13.97 -31.65
C VAL A 95 0.26 13.48 -33.10
N SER A 96 -0.62 12.49 -33.31
CA SER A 96 -0.88 11.95 -34.65
C SER A 96 -1.63 12.97 -35.53
N LEU A 97 -2.56 13.73 -34.95
CA LEU A 97 -3.36 14.73 -35.67
C LEU A 97 -2.55 15.97 -36.05
N THR A 98 -1.60 16.40 -35.22
CA THR A 98 -0.79 17.61 -35.50
C THR A 98 0.19 17.41 -36.66
N THR A 99 0.67 16.19 -36.89
CA THR A 99 1.63 15.87 -37.96
C THR A 99 1.02 16.05 -39.36
N ILE A 100 -0.31 15.93 -39.49
CA ILE A 100 -1.02 16.05 -40.77
C ILE A 100 -1.16 17.52 -41.20
N PHE A 101 -1.20 18.47 -40.26
CA PHE A 101 -1.39 19.90 -40.56
C PHE A 101 -0.09 20.68 -40.78
N ALA A 102 1.08 20.09 -40.53
CA ALA A 102 2.39 20.75 -40.69
C ALA A 102 2.95 20.69 -42.14
N SER A 103 2.21 20.13 -43.10
CA SER A 103 2.67 19.93 -44.49
C SER A 103 1.89 20.75 -45.53
N LYS A 104 1.51 21.99 -45.19
CA LYS A 104 1.05 23.01 -46.16
C LYS A 104 1.77 24.33 -45.94
#